data_AF-X1NNL4-F1
#
_entry.id   AF-X1NNL4-F1
#
_cell.length_a   1.000
_cell.length_b   1.000
_cell.length_c   1.000
_cell.angle_alpha   90.00
_cell.angle_beta   90.00
_cell.angle_gamma   90.00
#
_symmetry.space_group_name_H-M   'P 1'
#
loop_
_entity.id
_entity.type
_entity.pdbx_description
1 polymer ?
#
loop_
_entity_poly.entity_id
_entity_poly.type
_entity_poly.pdbx_seq_one_letter_code
_entity_poly.pdbx_strand_id
1 'polypeptide(L)'
;MTIDLGFAWLKLPSGREVGIIDVPGHERFIKNMLAGVGGIDLALLVIDANEGVMPQTKEHLAILDLLGIEKGIVAITKKDLVDDEWLSLVRLEVEELLKPTTLSQAPVIAVSAVTGEGLAELVTAIDQLLSLAVLRKDIGKPRLTIDRVFTMAGSGTVVTGTLIDSSLSVGQEVEIIPPGLKSRLRGLQMHKTRINTASPGSRVAANLVGINTSQLKRGDVLTKPGWLTPTMMLSVKLRLLPYPKP
;
A
#
# COMPACT_ATOMS: atom_id res chain seq x y z
N MET A 1 -9.13 -16.77 2.17
CA MET A 1 -9.82 -15.47 1.97
C MET A 1 -9.15 -14.45 2.88
N THR A 2 -8.44 -13.47 2.32
CA THR A 2 -7.78 -12.42 3.08
C THR A 2 -8.85 -11.44 3.58
N ILE A 3 -8.99 -11.29 4.91
CA ILE A 3 -10.05 -10.47 5.54
C ILE A 3 -9.53 -9.09 5.97
N ASP A 4 -8.23 -9.01 6.29
CA ASP A 4 -7.53 -7.78 6.69
C ASP A 4 -6.24 -7.64 5.87
N LEU A 5 -5.58 -6.48 5.92
CA LEU A 5 -4.36 -6.25 5.14
C LEU A 5 -3.26 -7.27 5.48
N GLY A 6 -2.74 -7.94 4.45
CA GLY A 6 -1.57 -8.79 4.54
C GLY A 6 -0.29 -7.98 4.33
N PHE A 7 0.80 -8.36 4.99
CA PHE A 7 2.08 -7.68 4.85
C PHE A 7 3.19 -8.69 4.63
N ALA A 8 3.94 -8.49 3.55
CA ALA A 8 5.16 -9.24 3.24
C ALA A 8 6.28 -8.26 2.87
N TRP A 9 7.50 -8.76 2.78
CA TRP A 9 8.62 -7.98 2.28
C TRP A 9 9.57 -8.88 1.50
N LEU A 10 10.27 -8.30 0.55
CA LEU A 10 11.31 -8.96 -0.22
C LEU A 10 12.47 -8.02 -0.50
N LYS A 11 13.64 -8.62 -0.72
CA LYS A 11 14.80 -7.92 -1.24
C LYS A 11 14.87 -8.15 -2.75
N LEU A 12 14.83 -7.07 -3.51
CA LEU A 12 14.94 -7.10 -4.96
C LEU A 12 16.38 -7.34 -5.42
N PRO A 13 16.61 -7.73 -6.70
CA PRO A 13 17.94 -7.95 -7.25
C PRO A 13 18.89 -6.76 -7.08
N SER A 14 18.39 -5.51 -7.16
CA SER A 14 19.16 -4.29 -6.87
C SER A 14 19.63 -4.15 -5.42
N GLY A 15 19.16 -5.03 -4.52
CA GLY A 15 19.39 -4.96 -3.08
C GLY A 15 18.37 -4.10 -2.33
N ARG A 16 17.44 -3.45 -3.03
CA ARG A 16 16.34 -2.66 -2.46
C ARG A 16 15.37 -3.56 -1.67
N GLU A 17 14.99 -3.13 -0.48
CA GLU A 17 13.90 -3.76 0.26
C GLU A 17 12.56 -3.15 -0.14
N VAL A 18 11.56 -4.01 -0.37
CA VAL A 18 10.20 -3.60 -0.74
C VAL A 18 9.20 -4.26 0.20
N GLY A 19 8.26 -3.45 0.71
CA GLY A 19 7.10 -3.93 1.42
C GLY A 19 5.95 -4.22 0.46
N ILE A 20 5.32 -5.38 0.60
CA ILE A 20 4.10 -5.74 -0.12
C ILE A 20 2.93 -5.61 0.84
N ILE A 21 1.89 -4.91 0.39
CA ILE A 21 0.60 -4.80 1.08
C ILE A 21 -0.40 -5.61 0.25
N ASP A 22 -0.81 -6.76 0.77
CA ASP A 22 -1.88 -7.56 0.17
C ASP A 22 -3.23 -6.99 0.61
N VAL A 23 -4.04 -6.57 -0.37
CA VAL A 23 -5.32 -5.93 -0.14
C VAL A 23 -6.47 -6.91 -0.43
N PRO A 24 -7.47 -7.01 0.45
CA PRO A 24 -8.62 -7.88 0.24
C PRO A 24 -9.46 -7.42 -0.97
N GLY A 25 -9.82 -8.35 -1.86
CA GLY A 25 -10.53 -8.03 -3.12
C GLY A 25 -12.06 -7.92 -3.04
N HIS A 26 -12.67 -8.16 -1.88
CA HIS A 26 -14.12 -8.07 -1.75
C HIS A 26 -14.54 -6.62 -1.44
N GLU A 27 -15.63 -6.16 -2.07
CA GLU A 27 -16.24 -4.82 -1.92
C GLU A 27 -16.33 -4.32 -0.46
N ARG A 28 -16.57 -5.23 0.49
CA ARG A 28 -16.71 -4.94 1.93
C ARG A 28 -15.41 -4.45 2.56
N PHE A 29 -14.28 -4.63 1.88
CA PHE A 29 -12.95 -4.31 2.39
C PHE A 29 -12.22 -3.22 1.58
N ILE A 30 -12.90 -2.51 0.67
CA ILE A 30 -12.35 -1.32 0.00
C ILE A 30 -11.85 -0.28 1.03
N LYS A 31 -12.54 -0.16 2.16
CA LYS A 31 -12.10 0.69 3.29
C LYS A 31 -10.74 0.27 3.85
N ASN A 32 -10.44 -1.02 3.85
CA ASN A 32 -9.14 -1.54 4.25
C ASN A 32 -8.08 -1.26 3.19
N MET A 33 -8.39 -1.45 1.91
CA MET A 33 -7.52 -1.08 0.79
C MET A 33 -7.12 0.40 0.87
N LEU A 34 -8.09 1.32 0.99
CA LEU A 34 -7.86 2.78 1.03
C LEU A 34 -6.92 3.21 2.18
N ALA A 35 -6.94 2.51 3.31
CA ALA A 35 -6.04 2.78 4.43
C ALA A 35 -4.55 2.50 4.08
N GLY A 36 -4.29 1.62 3.11
CA GLY A 36 -2.95 1.27 2.63
C GLY A 36 -2.47 2.07 1.40
N VAL A 37 -3.39 2.69 0.63
CA VAL A 37 -3.02 3.34 -0.65
C VAL A 37 -2.22 4.63 -0.46
N GLY A 38 -2.36 5.29 0.69
CA GLY A 38 -1.69 6.56 1.00
C GLY A 38 -0.17 6.56 0.85
N GLY A 39 0.49 5.40 0.71
CA GLY A 39 1.95 5.24 0.55
C GLY A 39 2.38 4.29 -0.59
N ILE A 40 1.52 3.94 -1.55
CA ILE A 40 1.89 3.02 -2.64
C ILE A 40 2.80 3.71 -3.67
N ASP A 41 3.93 3.09 -3.98
CA ASP A 41 4.85 3.50 -5.05
C ASP A 41 4.59 2.79 -6.39
N LEU A 42 4.04 1.57 -6.33
CA LEU A 42 3.75 0.71 -7.46
C LEU A 42 2.53 -0.18 -7.13
N ALA A 43 1.54 -0.23 -8.02
CA ALA A 43 0.43 -1.17 -7.91
C ALA A 43 0.72 -2.48 -8.65
N LEU A 44 0.39 -3.62 -8.04
CA LEU A 44 0.40 -4.93 -8.72
C LEU A 44 -1.04 -5.41 -8.85
N LEU A 45 -1.59 -5.36 -10.07
CA LEU A 45 -2.92 -5.86 -10.36
C LEU A 45 -2.82 -7.33 -10.75
N VAL A 46 -3.41 -8.21 -9.94
CA VAL A 46 -3.39 -9.66 -10.16
C VAL A 46 -4.68 -10.09 -10.85
N ILE A 47 -4.55 -10.81 -11.95
CA ILE A 47 -5.66 -11.34 -12.75
C ILE A 47 -5.45 -12.84 -12.92
N ASP A 48 -6.51 -13.63 -12.78
CA ASP A 48 -6.46 -15.07 -13.01
C ASP A 48 -6.55 -15.35 -14.52
N ALA A 49 -5.61 -16.11 -15.09
CA ALA A 49 -5.63 -16.48 -16.50
C ALA A 49 -6.87 -17.31 -16.88
N ASN A 50 -7.41 -18.10 -15.95
CA ASN A 50 -8.57 -18.94 -16.21
C ASN A 50 -9.89 -18.15 -16.16
N GLU A 51 -9.98 -17.13 -15.30
CA GLU A 51 -11.21 -16.32 -15.14
C GLU A 51 -11.21 -15.03 -15.98
N GLY A 52 -10.03 -14.54 -16.36
CA GLY A 52 -9.89 -13.27 -17.09
C GLY A 52 -10.29 -12.06 -16.25
N VAL A 53 -10.81 -11.01 -16.90
CA VAL A 53 -11.17 -9.77 -16.22
C VAL A 53 -12.50 -9.89 -15.47
N MET A 54 -12.42 -9.86 -14.14
CA MET A 54 -13.59 -9.93 -13.26
C MET A 54 -14.11 -8.52 -12.86
N PRO A 55 -15.37 -8.40 -12.38
CA PRO A 55 -15.91 -7.12 -11.91
C PRO A 55 -15.05 -6.44 -10.84
N GLN A 56 -14.48 -7.22 -9.91
CA GLN A 56 -13.56 -6.72 -8.88
C GLN A 56 -12.26 -6.14 -9.47
N THR A 57 -11.74 -6.74 -10.56
CA THR A 57 -10.59 -6.21 -11.29
C THR A 57 -10.89 -4.82 -11.84
N LYS A 58 -12.08 -4.63 -12.43
CA LYS A 58 -12.53 -3.33 -12.97
C LYS A 58 -12.71 -2.30 -11.86
N GLU A 59 -13.28 -2.70 -10.72
CA GLU A 59 -13.45 -1.84 -9.55
C GLU A 59 -12.12 -1.39 -8.95
N HIS A 60 -11.18 -2.30 -8.76
CA HIS A 60 -9.84 -1.98 -8.26
C HIS A 60 -9.07 -1.08 -9.23
N LEU A 61 -9.14 -1.33 -10.53
CA LEU A 61 -8.52 -0.48 -11.53
C LEU A 61 -9.11 0.94 -11.51
N ALA A 62 -10.44 1.05 -11.38
CA ALA A 62 -11.12 2.33 -11.22
C ALA A 62 -10.67 3.10 -9.96
N ILE A 63 -10.45 2.39 -8.84
CA ILE A 63 -9.93 2.97 -7.60
C ILE A 63 -8.49 3.47 -7.80
N LEU A 64 -7.61 2.66 -8.41
CA LEU A 64 -6.23 3.05 -8.72
C LEU A 64 -6.19 4.28 -9.63
N ASP A 65 -7.07 4.33 -10.63
CA ASP A 65 -7.21 5.46 -11.54
C ASP A 65 -7.67 6.74 -10.81
N LEU A 66 -8.69 6.63 -9.95
CA LEU A 66 -9.16 7.76 -9.13
C LEU A 66 -8.09 8.30 -8.20
N LEU A 67 -7.22 7.44 -7.69
CA LEU A 67 -6.08 7.81 -6.84
C LEU A 67 -4.89 8.36 -7.62
N GLY A 68 -4.91 8.29 -8.96
CA GLY A 68 -3.82 8.76 -9.82
C GLY A 68 -2.56 7.90 -9.70
N ILE A 69 -2.70 6.59 -9.50
CA ILE A 69 -1.56 5.68 -9.45
C ILE A 69 -1.11 5.38 -10.88
N GLU A 70 -0.04 6.04 -11.31
CA GLU A 70 0.48 5.93 -12.69
C GLU A 70 1.45 4.75 -12.87
N LYS A 71 1.96 4.18 -11.78
CA LYS A 71 2.93 3.08 -11.82
C LYS A 71 2.26 1.80 -11.37
N GLY A 72 2.18 0.84 -12.28
CA GLY A 72 1.72 -0.48 -11.94
C GLY A 72 2.19 -1.55 -12.92
N ILE A 73 1.97 -2.80 -12.54
CA ILE A 73 2.21 -4.00 -13.33
C ILE A 73 0.92 -4.83 -13.25
N VAL A 74 0.54 -5.46 -14.36
CA VAL A 74 -0.49 -6.50 -14.33
C VAL A 74 0.18 -7.86 -14.37
N ALA A 75 -0.10 -8.69 -13.36
CA ALA A 75 0.31 -10.09 -13.32
C ALA A 75 -0.87 -10.99 -13.68
N ILE A 76 -0.81 -11.62 -14.85
CA ILE A 76 -1.75 -12.68 -15.25
C ILE A 76 -1.25 -13.99 -14.63
N THR A 77 -1.89 -14.40 -13.53
CA THR A 77 -1.51 -15.56 -12.71
C THR A 77 -2.17 -16.85 -13.20
N LYS A 78 -1.69 -18.00 -12.70
CA LYS A 78 -2.18 -19.34 -13.07
C LYS A 78 -2.02 -19.65 -14.56
N LYS A 79 -0.94 -19.13 -15.18
CA LYS A 79 -0.57 -19.43 -16.57
C LYS A 79 -0.54 -20.95 -16.85
N ASP A 80 -0.13 -21.75 -15.87
CA ASP A 80 -0.03 -23.20 -15.96
C ASP A 80 -1.37 -23.93 -16.17
N LEU A 81 -2.50 -23.25 -16.00
CA LEU A 81 -3.83 -23.83 -16.16
C LEU A 81 -4.47 -23.59 -17.53
N VAL A 82 -3.81 -22.83 -18.41
CA VAL A 82 -4.36 -22.40 -19.70
C VAL A 82 -3.35 -22.60 -20.83
N ASP A 83 -3.84 -22.67 -22.07
CA ASP A 83 -2.97 -22.70 -23.25
C ASP A 83 -2.57 -21.29 -23.73
N ASP A 84 -1.64 -21.22 -24.68
CA ASP A 84 -1.09 -19.96 -25.20
C ASP A 84 -2.12 -19.12 -25.98
N GLU A 85 -3.11 -19.77 -26.61
CA GLU A 85 -4.18 -19.08 -27.35
C GLU A 85 -5.11 -18.35 -26.37
N TRP A 86 -5.55 -19.04 -25.33
CA TRP A 86 -6.37 -18.47 -24.26
C TRP A 86 -5.64 -17.37 -23.52
N LEU A 87 -4.36 -17.59 -23.16
CA LEU A 87 -3.55 -16.58 -22.50
C LEU A 87 -3.43 -15.29 -23.35
N SER A 88 -3.30 -15.44 -24.67
CA SER A 88 -3.25 -14.31 -25.60
C SER A 88 -4.56 -13.52 -25.62
N LEU A 89 -5.71 -14.19 -25.55
CA LEU A 89 -7.02 -13.54 -25.45
C LEU A 89 -7.16 -12.74 -24.16
N VAL A 90 -6.80 -13.33 -23.02
CA VAL A 90 -6.84 -12.63 -21.72
C VAL A 90 -5.92 -11.41 -21.72
N ARG A 91 -4.72 -11.54 -22.31
CA ARG A 91 -3.79 -10.41 -22.44
C ARG A 91 -4.38 -9.25 -23.25
N LEU A 92 -5.04 -9.54 -24.38
CA LEU A 92 -5.70 -8.51 -25.19
C LEU A 92 -6.84 -7.84 -24.43
N GLU A 93 -7.64 -8.60 -23.67
CA GLU A 93 -8.71 -8.07 -22.83
C GLU A 93 -8.16 -7.11 -21.76
N VAL A 94 -7.07 -7.50 -21.10
CA VAL A 94 -6.38 -6.68 -20.09
C VAL A 94 -5.83 -5.40 -20.72
N GLU A 95 -5.17 -5.49 -21.87
CA GLU A 95 -4.62 -4.31 -22.56
C GLU A 95 -5.73 -3.33 -22.95
N GLU A 96 -6.88 -3.81 -23.43
CA GLU A 96 -8.04 -2.96 -23.73
C GLU A 96 -8.61 -2.28 -22.47
N LEU A 97 -8.70 -3.03 -21.36
CA LEU A 97 -9.17 -2.50 -20.09
C LEU A 97 -8.27 -1.38 -19.54
N LEU A 98 -6.96 -1.46 -19.75
CA LEU A 98 -5.99 -0.50 -19.24
C LEU A 98 -5.95 0.81 -20.04
N LYS A 99 -6.21 0.77 -21.36
CA LYS A 99 -6.13 1.93 -22.28
C LYS A 99 -6.74 3.24 -21.74
N PRO A 100 -7.96 3.26 -21.17
CA PRO A 100 -8.59 4.50 -20.70
C PRO A 100 -8.10 4.96 -19.31
N THR A 101 -7.09 4.32 -18.73
CA THR A 101 -6.66 4.55 -17.34
C THR A 101 -5.23 5.08 -17.23
N THR A 102 -4.88 5.56 -16.05
CA THR A 102 -3.50 5.89 -15.64
C THR A 102 -2.50 4.74 -15.81
N LEU A 103 -2.96 3.49 -15.91
CA LEU A 103 -2.13 2.29 -16.11
C LEU A 103 -2.08 1.82 -17.57
N SER A 104 -2.43 2.67 -18.54
CA SER A 104 -2.39 2.33 -19.98
C SER A 104 -1.04 1.88 -20.53
N GLN A 105 0.06 2.13 -19.81
CA GLN A 105 1.42 1.72 -20.16
C GLN A 105 1.99 0.66 -19.20
N ALA A 106 1.17 0.09 -18.31
CA ALA A 106 1.61 -0.91 -17.37
C ALA A 106 2.03 -2.19 -18.11
N PRO A 107 3.20 -2.79 -17.81
CA PRO A 107 3.58 -4.07 -18.37
C PRO A 107 2.62 -5.18 -17.90
N VAL A 108 2.28 -6.07 -18.82
CA VAL A 108 1.44 -7.25 -18.57
C VAL A 108 2.32 -8.49 -18.64
N ILE A 109 2.48 -9.16 -17.50
CA ILE A 109 3.40 -10.30 -17.33
C ILE A 109 2.59 -11.52 -16.89
N ALA A 110 2.70 -12.61 -17.64
CA ALA A 110 2.06 -13.87 -17.30
C ALA A 110 2.98 -14.70 -16.39
N VAL A 111 2.42 -15.23 -15.30
CA VAL A 111 3.18 -15.96 -14.28
C VAL A 111 2.43 -17.20 -13.79
N SER A 112 3.20 -18.18 -13.30
CA SER A 112 2.69 -19.25 -12.46
C SER A 112 3.39 -19.22 -11.11
N ALA A 113 2.62 -19.04 -10.03
CA ALA A 113 3.15 -19.14 -8.68
C ALA A 113 3.51 -20.59 -8.29
N VAL A 114 2.97 -21.58 -9.01
CA VAL A 114 3.18 -23.01 -8.74
C VAL A 114 4.46 -23.50 -9.42
N THR A 115 4.61 -23.22 -10.72
CA THR A 115 5.79 -23.66 -11.49
C THR A 115 6.97 -22.70 -11.34
N GLY A 116 6.71 -21.45 -10.95
CA GLY A 116 7.69 -20.38 -10.85
C GLY A 116 7.94 -19.64 -12.17
N GLU A 117 7.29 -20.05 -13.26
CA GLU A 117 7.42 -19.42 -14.57
C GLU A 117 6.98 -17.94 -14.52
N GLY A 118 7.73 -17.06 -15.19
CA GLY A 118 7.47 -15.63 -15.26
C GLY A 118 7.74 -14.84 -13.97
N LEU A 119 7.95 -15.49 -12.82
CA LEU A 119 8.20 -14.77 -11.55
C LEU A 119 9.51 -13.97 -11.58
N ALA A 120 10.56 -14.50 -12.21
CA ALA A 120 11.83 -13.78 -12.35
C ALA A 120 11.67 -12.49 -13.19
N GLU A 121 10.87 -12.57 -14.26
CA GLU A 121 10.53 -11.42 -15.10
C GLU A 121 9.70 -10.41 -14.32
N LEU A 122 8.69 -10.87 -13.58
CA LEU A 122 7.86 -10.01 -12.72
C LEU A 122 8.71 -9.27 -11.67
N VAL A 123 9.60 -9.97 -10.97
CA VAL A 123 10.50 -9.36 -9.98
C VAL A 123 11.43 -8.33 -10.62
N THR A 124 11.92 -8.61 -11.83
CA THR A 124 12.78 -7.69 -12.58
C THR A 124 12.00 -6.43 -12.99
N ALA A 125 10.78 -6.58 -13.48
CA ALA A 125 9.91 -5.45 -13.85
C ALA A 125 9.56 -4.58 -12.64
N ILE A 126 9.29 -5.19 -11.48
CA ILE A 126 9.08 -4.47 -10.21
C ILE A 126 10.31 -3.62 -9.87
N ASP A 127 11.51 -4.20 -9.94
CA ASP A 127 12.76 -3.50 -9.60
C ASP A 127 13.04 -2.34 -10.56
N GLN A 128 12.84 -2.56 -11.86
CA GLN A 128 12.99 -1.53 -12.90
C GLN A 128 12.00 -0.38 -12.70
N LEU A 129 10.71 -0.64 -12.52
CA LEU A 129 9.73 0.42 -12.33
C LEU A 129 9.94 1.20 -11.03
N LEU A 130 10.37 0.52 -9.97
CA LEU A 130 10.74 1.18 -8.72
C LEU A 130 12.03 1.99 -8.84
N SER A 131 12.96 1.63 -9.73
CA SER A 131 14.13 2.47 -10.03
C SER A 131 13.78 3.77 -10.75
N LEU A 132 12.73 3.72 -11.58
CA LEU A 132 12.15 4.89 -12.24
C LEU A 132 11.16 5.64 -11.33
N ALA A 133 10.88 5.12 -10.13
CA ALA A 133 10.04 5.79 -9.14
C ALA A 133 10.69 7.09 -8.70
N VAL A 134 10.10 8.23 -9.10
CA VAL A 134 10.40 9.51 -8.48
C VAL A 134 9.98 9.37 -7.02
N LEU A 135 10.96 9.38 -6.12
CA LEU A 135 10.70 9.41 -4.68
C LEU A 135 9.72 10.55 -4.41
N ARG A 136 8.63 10.25 -3.70
CA ARG A 136 7.64 11.27 -3.33
C ARG A 136 8.37 12.45 -2.71
N LYS A 137 8.03 13.67 -3.15
CA LYS A 137 8.63 14.89 -2.64
C LYS A 137 8.37 14.96 -1.14
N ASP A 138 9.42 14.79 -0.35
CA ASP A 138 9.34 14.92 1.09
C ASP A 138 9.00 16.38 1.44
N ILE A 139 7.82 16.58 2.01
CA ILE A 139 7.38 17.89 2.49
C ILE A 139 7.86 18.19 3.92
N GLY A 140 8.63 17.29 4.53
CA GLY A 140 9.25 17.43 5.85
C GLY A 140 8.28 17.21 7.01
N LYS A 141 7.17 16.51 6.77
CA LYS A 141 6.04 16.42 7.72
C LYS A 141 5.59 14.97 7.90
N PRO A 142 6.18 14.24 8.85
CA PRO A 142 5.92 12.81 8.98
C PRO A 142 4.48 12.53 9.35
N ARG A 143 3.87 11.56 8.66
CA ARG A 143 2.53 11.07 8.94
C ARG A 143 2.56 9.55 8.96
N LEU A 144 2.24 8.98 10.11
CA LEU A 144 2.07 7.54 10.29
C LEU A 144 0.59 7.30 10.55
N THR A 145 -0.14 6.82 9.53
CA THR A 145 -1.55 6.42 9.67
C THR A 145 -1.64 5.11 10.43
N ILE A 146 -2.29 5.14 11.60
CA ILE A 146 -2.37 4.00 12.51
C ILE A 146 -3.37 2.99 11.94
N ASP A 147 -2.90 1.77 11.67
CA ASP A 147 -3.73 0.64 11.25
C ASP A 147 -4.02 -0.36 12.39
N ARG A 148 -3.10 -0.52 13.34
CA ARG A 148 -3.27 -1.36 14.52
C ARG A 148 -2.69 -0.70 15.76
N VAL A 149 -3.33 -0.99 16.89
CA VAL A 149 -2.92 -0.55 18.23
C VAL A 149 -2.91 -1.78 19.12
N PHE A 150 -1.82 -2.01 19.85
CA PHE A 150 -1.72 -3.12 20.80
C PHE A 150 -0.70 -2.80 21.90
N THR A 151 -0.79 -3.52 23.01
CA THR A 151 0.19 -3.44 24.09
C THR A 151 1.23 -4.54 23.91
N MET A 152 2.50 -4.21 24.12
CA MET A 152 3.57 -5.19 24.21
C MET A 152 4.13 -5.20 25.63
N ALA A 153 4.21 -6.39 26.24
CA ALA A 153 4.67 -6.56 27.62
C ALA A 153 6.03 -5.88 27.85
N GLY A 154 6.13 -5.08 28.90
CA GLY A 154 7.33 -4.31 29.24
C GLY A 154 7.64 -3.12 28.32
N SER A 155 6.96 -2.98 27.18
CA SER A 155 7.25 -1.95 26.18
C SER A 155 6.24 -0.81 26.19
N GLY A 156 4.97 -1.08 26.51
CA GLY A 156 3.89 -0.09 26.51
C GLY A 156 2.98 -0.22 25.28
N THR A 157 2.35 0.89 24.90
CA THR A 157 1.47 0.96 23.73
C THR A 157 2.28 1.06 22.45
N VAL A 158 2.02 0.15 21.51
CA VAL A 158 2.65 0.11 20.20
C VAL A 158 1.57 0.33 19.15
N VAL A 159 1.86 1.21 18.19
CA VAL A 159 1.03 1.43 17.01
C VAL A 159 1.78 0.99 15.77
N THR A 160 1.07 0.46 14.77
CA THR A 160 1.64 0.19 13.45
C THR A 160 0.97 1.05 12.39
N GLY A 161 1.74 1.41 11.35
CA GLY A 161 1.26 2.15 10.21
C GLY A 161 2.31 2.25 9.11
N THR A 162 1.92 2.83 7.98
CA THR A 162 2.85 3.20 6.91
C THR A 162 3.28 4.65 7.10
N LEU A 163 4.58 4.89 7.24
CA LEU A 163 5.13 6.22 7.39
C LEU A 163 5.20 6.88 6.01
N ILE A 164 4.58 8.06 5.86
CA ILE A 164 4.73 8.90 4.69
C ILE A 164 5.34 10.24 5.10
N ASP A 165 6.20 10.78 4.22
CA ASP A 165 7.00 12.00 4.40
C ASP A 165 7.92 11.96 5.63
N SER A 166 9.11 12.55 5.52
CA SER A 166 10.13 12.67 6.58
C SER A 166 10.45 11.41 7.40
N SER A 167 11.53 11.47 8.17
CA SER A 167 11.88 10.38 9.06
C SER A 167 11.24 10.53 10.44
N LEU A 168 10.96 9.42 11.11
CA LEU A 168 10.71 9.39 12.55
C LEU A 168 11.93 8.81 13.26
N SER A 169 12.37 9.43 14.36
CA SER A 169 13.50 8.94 15.14
C SER A 169 13.12 8.61 16.58
N VAL A 170 13.80 7.62 17.17
CA VAL A 170 13.64 7.30 18.60
C VAL A 170 13.98 8.54 19.44
N GLY A 171 13.14 8.80 20.44
CA GLY A 171 13.23 9.96 21.32
C GLY A 171 12.56 11.22 20.76
N GLN A 172 12.05 11.20 19.53
CA GLN A 172 11.31 12.33 18.96
C GLN A 172 9.94 12.50 19.65
N GLU A 173 9.55 13.76 19.87
CA GLU A 173 8.21 14.13 20.30
C GLU A 173 7.22 14.04 19.13
N VAL A 174 6.06 13.48 19.41
CA VAL A 174 5.02 13.21 18.42
C VAL A 174 3.65 13.59 18.98
N GLU A 175 2.71 13.82 18.08
CA GLU A 175 1.32 14.10 18.39
C GLU A 175 0.42 13.14 17.61
N ILE A 176 -0.61 12.64 18.26
CA ILE A 176 -1.61 11.77 17.65
C ILE A 176 -2.89 12.58 17.44
N ILE A 177 -3.32 12.65 16.19
CA ILE A 177 -4.47 13.43 15.71
C ILE A 177 -5.51 12.44 15.14
N PRO A 178 -6.83 12.59 15.38
CA PRO A 178 -7.49 13.74 15.99
C PRO A 178 -7.43 13.95 17.52
N PRO A 179 -7.09 12.97 18.38
CA PRO A 179 -7.31 13.14 19.83
C PRO A 179 -6.39 14.19 20.50
N GLY A 180 -5.38 14.72 19.79
CA GLY A 180 -4.50 15.77 20.31
C GLY A 180 -3.54 15.29 21.39
N LEU A 181 -3.22 13.99 21.39
CA LEU A 181 -2.40 13.37 22.42
C LEU A 181 -0.92 13.52 22.07
N LYS A 182 -0.14 14.12 22.98
CA LYS A 182 1.31 14.22 22.83
C LYS A 182 1.99 12.99 23.44
N SER A 183 3.04 12.53 22.78
CA SER A 183 3.85 11.41 23.23
C SER A 183 5.30 11.57 22.78
N ARG A 184 6.11 10.58 23.12
CA ARG A 184 7.50 10.45 22.70
C ARG A 184 7.73 9.04 22.18
N LEU A 185 8.49 8.91 21.10
CA LEU A 185 8.86 7.62 20.53
C LEU A 185 9.91 6.93 21.43
N ARG A 186 9.51 5.87 22.14
CA ARG A 186 10.43 5.06 22.96
C ARG A 186 11.29 4.14 22.09
N GLY A 187 10.72 3.66 20.99
CA GLY A 187 11.36 2.70 20.10
C GLY A 187 10.63 2.60 18.78
N LEU A 188 11.37 2.22 17.74
CA LEU A 188 10.86 1.98 16.41
C LEU A 188 11.28 0.58 15.96
N GLN A 189 10.40 -0.10 15.23
CA GLN A 189 10.71 -1.36 14.59
C GLN A 189 10.20 -1.39 13.15
N MET A 190 10.96 -2.05 12.28
CA MET A 190 10.63 -2.33 10.89
C MET A 190 11.07 -3.77 10.60
N HIS A 191 10.23 -4.55 9.92
CA HIS A 191 10.50 -5.97 9.60
C HIS A 191 11.01 -6.79 10.81
N LYS A 192 10.36 -6.62 11.98
CA LYS A 192 10.71 -7.26 13.26
C LYS A 192 12.09 -6.89 13.84
N THR A 193 12.78 -5.92 13.25
CA THR A 193 14.09 -5.42 13.68
C THR A 193 13.95 -4.05 14.33
N ARG A 194 14.71 -3.80 15.40
CA ARG A 194 14.76 -2.47 16.03
C ARG A 194 15.57 -1.51 15.18
N ILE A 195 15.05 -0.31 14.99
CA ILE A 195 15.69 0.76 14.23
C ILE A 195 15.70 2.06 15.04
N ASN A 196 16.68 2.92 14.80
CA ASN A 196 16.75 4.24 15.43
C ASN A 196 15.98 5.30 14.66
N THR A 197 15.91 5.14 13.33
CA THR A 197 15.25 6.07 12.42
C THR A 197 14.45 5.27 11.39
N ALA A 198 13.19 5.61 11.23
CA ALA A 198 12.31 5.07 10.20
C ALA A 198 12.18 6.08 9.06
N SER A 199 12.31 5.59 7.83
CA SER A 199 12.20 6.40 6.61
C SER A 199 10.78 6.31 6.02
N PRO A 200 10.35 7.31 5.22
CA PRO A 200 9.10 7.23 4.44
C PRO A 200 9.01 5.95 3.60
N GLY A 201 7.79 5.50 3.34
CA GLY A 201 7.50 4.25 2.60
C GLY A 201 7.60 3.00 3.47
N SER A 202 8.14 3.10 4.68
CA SER A 202 8.32 1.97 5.58
C SER A 202 7.06 1.69 6.41
N ARG A 203 6.76 0.41 6.63
CA ARG A 203 5.82 -0.01 7.67
C ARG A 203 6.52 0.00 9.02
N VAL A 204 6.06 0.86 9.92
CA VAL A 204 6.73 1.14 11.20
C VAL A 204 5.85 0.67 12.34
N ALA A 205 6.44 -0.03 13.30
CA ALA A 205 5.88 -0.19 14.63
C ALA A 205 6.52 0.85 15.56
N ALA A 206 5.71 1.76 16.09
CA ALA A 206 6.14 2.86 16.94
C ALA A 206 5.66 2.65 18.38
N ASN A 207 6.59 2.65 19.32
CA ASN A 207 6.31 2.50 20.74
C ASN A 207 6.13 3.88 21.39
N LEU A 208 4.97 4.11 22.01
CA LEU A 208 4.53 5.38 22.56
C LEU A 208 4.62 5.40 24.08
N VAL A 209 5.12 6.52 24.61
CA VAL A 209 5.18 6.77 26.06
C VAL A 209 3.90 7.46 26.53
N GLY A 210 3.33 6.98 27.63
CA GLY A 210 2.27 7.69 28.37
C GLY A 210 0.88 7.66 27.72
N ILE A 211 0.66 6.83 26.70
CA ILE A 211 -0.64 6.66 26.05
C ILE A 211 -1.13 5.23 26.24
N ASN A 212 -2.40 5.04 26.58
CA ASN A 212 -3.07 3.75 26.64
C ASN A 212 -3.68 3.38 25.27
N THR A 213 -3.74 2.09 24.96
CA THR A 213 -4.39 1.57 23.75
C THR A 213 -5.84 2.01 23.60
N SER A 214 -6.58 2.20 24.69
CA SER A 214 -8.00 2.63 24.66
C SER A 214 -8.19 4.07 24.20
N GLN A 215 -7.13 4.89 24.21
CA GLN A 215 -7.16 6.28 23.78
C GLN A 215 -6.88 6.44 22.28
N LEU A 216 -6.54 5.34 21.61
CA LEU A 216 -6.13 5.31 20.22
C LEU A 216 -7.04 4.39 19.42
N LYS A 217 -7.20 4.70 18.15
CA LYS A 217 -7.94 3.85 17.22
C LYS A 217 -7.30 3.84 15.84
N ARG A 218 -7.71 2.86 15.04
CA ARG A 218 -7.39 2.83 13.61
C ARG A 218 -7.88 4.11 12.94
N GLY A 219 -7.04 4.69 12.09
CA GLY A 219 -7.29 5.95 11.38
C GLY A 219 -6.74 7.19 12.08
N ASP A 220 -6.31 7.08 13.34
CA ASP A 220 -5.53 8.15 13.97
C ASP A 220 -4.18 8.30 13.24
N VAL A 221 -3.62 9.51 13.25
CA VAL A 221 -2.37 9.87 12.58
C VAL A 221 -1.38 10.32 13.61
N LEU A 222 -0.25 9.61 13.70
CA LEU A 222 0.92 10.06 14.44
C LEU A 222 1.75 10.99 13.55
N THR A 223 2.04 12.19 14.04
CA THR A 223 2.74 13.22 13.28
C THR A 223 3.59 14.12 14.19
N LYS A 224 4.21 15.15 13.61
CA LYS A 224 4.93 16.19 14.35
C LYS A 224 3.93 17.05 15.14
N PRO A 225 4.23 17.43 16.39
CA PRO A 225 3.34 18.30 17.16
C PRO A 225 3.06 19.64 16.48
N GLY A 226 1.79 20.08 16.54
CA GLY A 226 1.34 21.40 16.05
C GLY A 226 1.27 21.53 14.52
N TRP A 227 1.43 20.44 13.79
CA TRP A 227 1.44 20.43 12.32
C TRP A 227 0.04 20.21 11.72
N LEU A 228 -0.67 19.17 12.15
CA LEU A 228 -1.93 18.73 11.55
C LEU A 228 -3.10 19.11 12.44
N THR A 229 -4.04 19.88 11.90
CA THR A 229 -5.24 20.31 12.62
C THR A 229 -6.46 19.53 12.11
N PRO A 230 -7.22 18.84 12.98
CA PRO A 230 -8.53 18.28 12.61
C PRO A 230 -9.47 19.34 12.04
N THR A 231 -10.16 19.01 10.96
CA THR A 231 -11.17 19.88 10.35
C THR A 231 -12.39 19.06 9.91
N MET A 232 -13.56 19.69 9.93
CA MET A 232 -14.81 19.17 9.38
C MET A 232 -15.19 19.83 8.05
N MET A 233 -14.38 20.80 7.59
CA MET A 233 -14.58 21.50 6.33
C MET A 233 -13.46 21.15 5.35
N LEU A 234 -13.84 20.81 4.12
CA LEU A 234 -12.94 20.43 3.03
C LEU A 234 -13.46 20.99 1.71
N SER A 235 -12.56 21.54 0.90
CA SER A 235 -12.81 21.88 -0.50
C SER A 235 -12.17 20.81 -1.37
N VAL A 236 -12.95 20.20 -2.27
CA VAL A 236 -12.50 19.08 -3.09
C VAL A 236 -12.75 19.34 -4.57
N LYS A 237 -11.84 18.84 -5.41
CA LYS A 237 -12.08 18.68 -6.85
C LYS A 237 -12.62 17.28 -7.06
N LEU A 238 -13.83 17.17 -7.63
CA LEU A 238 -14.46 15.89 -7.89
C LEU A 238 -14.22 15.47 -9.34
N ARG A 239 -13.85 14.19 -9.53
CA ARG A 239 -13.86 13.50 -10.82
C ARG A 239 -14.80 12.32 -10.68
N LEU A 240 -15.83 12.28 -11.52
CA LEU A 240 -16.79 11.18 -11.56
C LEU A 240 -16.37 10.22 -12.67
N LEU A 241 -16.29 8.92 -12.35
CA LEU A 241 -16.08 7.89 -13.38
C LEU A 241 -17.38 7.70 -14.18
N PRO A 242 -17.30 7.35 -15.47
CA PRO A 242 -18.45 7.16 -16.35
C PRO A 242 -19.32 5.91 -16.05
N TYR A 243 -19.35 5.42 -14.80
CA TYR A 243 -19.92 4.15 -14.28
C TYR A 243 -19.13 2.88 -14.57
N PRO A 244 -19.22 1.90 -13.64
CA PRO A 244 -19.87 0.64 -13.94
C PRO A 244 -21.23 0.61 -13.22
N LYS A 245 -22.29 0.21 -13.93
CA LYS A 245 -23.64 0.03 -13.37
C LYS A 245 -23.60 -0.85 -12.10
N PRO A 246 -24.53 -0.64 -11.15
CA PRO A 246 -24.75 -1.58 -10.05
C PRO A 246 -25.15 -2.98 -10.56
#